data_AF-A0A8T7C3E4-F1
#
_entry.id   AF-A0A8T7C3E4-F1
#
_cell.length_a   1.000
_cell.length_b   1.000
_cell.length_c   1.000
_cell.angle_alpha   90.00
_cell.angle_beta   90.00
_cell.angle_gamma   90.00
#
_symmetry.space_group_name_H-M   'P 1'
#
loop_
_entity.id
_entity.type
_entity.pdbx_description
1 polymer ?
#
loop_
_entity_poly.entity_id
_entity_poly.type
_entity_poly.pdbx_seq_one_letter_code
_entity_poly.pdbx_strand_id
1 'polypeptide(L)' 'DEEQSWKLVEDPIITRGGCEIKTETSVINATLENRLSELAAAVLGGERARD' A
#
# COMPACT_ATOMS: atom_id res chain seq x y z
N ASP A 1 -28.18 -11.43 6.04
CA ASP A 1 -27.48 -10.29 5.43
C ASP A 1 -26.36 -9.85 6.36
N GLU A 2 -25.13 -10.32 6.09
CA GLU A 2 -23.94 -9.79 6.77
C GLU A 2 -23.63 -8.41 6.18
N GLU A 3 -23.73 -7.37 7.00
CA GLU A 3 -23.31 -6.02 6.62
C GLU A 3 -21.83 -6.05 6.25
N GLN A 4 -21.53 -5.70 5.00
CA GLN A 4 -20.18 -5.71 4.46
C GLN A 4 -19.32 -4.69 5.23
N SER A 5 -18.36 -5.17 6.02
CA SER A 5 -17.60 -4.37 7.00
C SER A 5 -16.68 -3.33 6.37
N TRP A 6 -16.51 -3.37 5.05
CA TRP A 6 -15.60 -2.51 4.29
C TRP A 6 -16.37 -1.63 3.33
N LYS A 7 -16.03 -0.35 3.33
CA LYS A 7 -16.54 0.61 2.34
C LYS A 7 -15.46 0.86 1.29
N LEU A 8 -15.76 0.53 0.04
CA LEU A 8 -14.90 0.90 -1.07
C LEU A 8 -15.07 2.40 -1.37
N VAL A 9 -13.96 3.13 -1.44
CA VAL A 9 -13.92 4.54 -1.80
C VAL A 9 -13.00 4.67 -2.99
N GLU A 10 -13.51 5.21 -4.09
CA GLU A 10 -12.71 5.48 -5.28
C GLU A 10 -11.80 6.69 -5.04
N ASP A 11 -10.51 6.51 -5.32
CA ASP A 11 -9.52 7.57 -5.25
C ASP A 11 -8.86 7.77 -6.63
N PRO A 12 -9.15 8.89 -7.33
CA PRO A 12 -8.64 9.14 -8.67
C PRO A 12 -7.13 9.46 -8.72
N ILE A 13 -6.50 9.68 -7.56
CA ILE A 13 -5.07 9.99 -7.46
C ILE A 13 -4.25 8.69 -7.39
N ILE A 14 -4.85 7.58 -6.94
CA ILE A 14 -4.18 6.29 -6.88
C ILE A 14 -4.04 5.71 -8.29
N THR A 15 -2.79 5.44 -8.69
CA THR A 15 -2.51 4.77 -9.97
C THR A 15 -3.16 3.39 -10.04
N ARG A 16 -3.67 3.04 -11.22
CA ARG A 16 -4.29 1.72 -11.47
C ARG A 16 -3.39 0.58 -10.98
N GLY A 17 -3.98 -0.33 -10.21
CA GLY A 17 -3.27 -1.46 -9.61
C GLY A 17 -2.71 -1.18 -8.21
N GLY A 18 -2.86 0.04 -7.69
CA GLY A 18 -2.64 0.39 -6.29
C GLY A 18 -3.93 0.49 -5.50
N CYS A 19 -3.82 0.41 -4.17
CA CYS A 19 -4.90 0.76 -3.24
C CYS A 19 -4.33 1.25 -1.91
N GLU A 20 -5.20 1.84 -1.09
CA GLU A 20 -4.89 2.17 0.29
C GLU A 20 -6.01 1.63 1.19
N ILE A 21 -5.64 1.01 2.30
CA ILE A 21 -6.58 0.49 3.29
C ILE A 21 -6.47 1.35 4.53
N LYS A 22 -7.57 1.98 4.91
CA LYS A 22 -7.67 2.80 6.12
C LYS A 22 -8.61 2.14 7.11
N THR A 23 -8.14 2.04 8.34
CA THR A 23 -8.93 1.69 9.52
C THR A 23 -8.77 2.80 10.56
N GLU A 24 -9.49 2.72 11.68
CA GLU A 24 -9.34 3.71 12.75
C GLU A 24 -7.92 3.73 13.37
N THR A 25 -7.24 2.57 13.37
CA THR A 25 -5.96 2.39 14.09
C THR A 25 -4.76 2.20 13.18
N SER A 26 -4.96 2.01 11.88
CA SER A 26 -3.88 1.69 10.95
C SER A 26 -4.20 2.09 9.52
N VAL A 27 -3.13 2.33 8.75
CA VAL A 27 -3.16 2.59 7.32
C VAL A 27 -2.17 1.65 6.64
N ILE A 28 -2.64 0.90 5.66
CA ILE A 28 -1.81 0.08 4.78
C ILE A 28 -1.73 0.79 3.43
N ASN A 29 -0.54 1.24 3.07
CA ASN A 29 -0.27 1.85 1.77
C ASN A 29 0.21 0.77 0.79
N ALA A 30 -0.69 0.33 -0.08
CA ALA A 30 -0.39 -0.60 -1.17
C ALA A 30 -0.46 0.11 -2.54
N THR A 31 -0.16 1.41 -2.59
CA THR A 31 -0.09 2.12 -3.87
C THR A 31 1.04 1.54 -4.74
N LEU A 32 0.90 1.72 -6.05
CA LEU A 32 1.89 1.20 -7.00
C LEU A 32 3.27 1.85 -6.76
N GLU A 33 3.27 3.13 -6.45
CA GLU A 33 4.45 3.95 -6.15
C GLU A 33 5.16 3.45 -4.89
N ASN A 34 4.43 3.12 -3.83
CA ASN A 34 5.02 2.58 -2.60
C ASN A 34 5.69 1.23 -2.87
N ARG A 35 4.97 0.31 -3.52
CA ARG A 35 5.50 -1.01 -3.88
C ARG A 35 6.70 -0.94 -4.82
N LEU A 36 6.69 -0.01 -5.78
CA LEU A 36 7.82 0.20 -6.68
C LEU A 36 9.03 0.75 -5.92
N SER A 37 8.82 1.67 -4.97
CA SER A 37 9.89 2.21 -4.13
C SER A 37 10.51 1.13 -3.24
N GLU A 38 9.69 0.26 -2.64
CA GLU A 38 10.15 -0.90 -1.88
C GLU A 38 10.95 -1.88 -2.75
N LEU A 39 10.47 -2.19 -3.95
CA LEU A 39 11.18 -3.04 -4.91
C LEU A 39 12.50 -2.39 -5.35
N ALA A 40 12.50 -1.10 -5.65
CA ALA A 40 13.71 -0.36 -6.01
C ALA A 40 14.71 -0.37 -4.85
N ALA A 41 14.27 -0.18 -3.61
CA ALA A 41 15.11 -0.28 -2.43
C ALA A 41 15.63 -1.72 -2.22
N ALA A 42 14.85 -2.75 -2.50
CA ALA A 42 15.30 -4.14 -2.40
C ALA A 42 16.35 -4.49 -3.47
N VAL A 43 16.18 -3.97 -4.70
CA VAL A 43 17.08 -4.25 -5.83
C VAL A 43 18.35 -3.39 -5.79
N LEU A 44 18.22 -2.11 -5.44
CA LEU A 44 19.31 -1.11 -5.48
C LEU A 44 19.93 -0.85 -4.11
N GLY A 45 19.22 -1.18 -3.03
CA GLY A 45 19.62 -0.94 -1.64
C GLY A 45 20.05 -2.20 -0.91
N GLY A 46 20.66 -3.16 -1.62
CA GLY A 46 21.41 -4.24 -0.97
C GLY A 46 22.29 -3.66 0.14
N GLU A 47 22.19 -4.23 1.34
CA GLU A 47 22.97 -3.87 2.55
C GLU A 47 22.36 -2.85 3.55
N ARG A 48 21.08 -2.96 3.89
CA ARG A 48 20.63 -2.59 5.26
C ARG A 48 19.93 -3.70 6.04
N ALA A 49 20.18 -4.95 5.66
CA ALA A 49 19.71 -6.12 6.42
C ALA A 49 20.80 -6.63 7.39
N ARG A 50 21.39 -5.74 8.22
CA ARG A 50 22.18 -6.07 9.41
C ARG A 50 22.21 -4.87 10.37
N ASP A 51 21.15 -4.67 11.15
CA ASP A 51 21.24 -4.22 12.55
C ASP A 51 19.97 -4.69 13.29
#